data_AF-A0A969QB92-F1
#
_entry.id   AF-A0A969QB92-F1
#
_cell.length_a   1.000
_cell.length_b   1.000
_cell.length_c   1.000
_cell.angle_alpha   90.00
_cell.angle_beta   90.00
_cell.angle_gamma   90.00
#
_symmetry.space_group_name_H-M   'P 1'
#
loop_
_entity.id
_entity.type
_entity.pdbx_description
1 polymer ?
#
loop_
_entity_poly.entity_id
_entity_poly.type
_entity_poly.pdbx_seq_one_letter_code
_entity_poly.pdbx_strand_id
1 'polypeptide(L)'
;MDLEIPQSVKVWSQFFHPVLMWVLLAISFYALYLGIQIRRTRSAAGEEKKELIKGKFNTKHYQIGSLLLALMVTGAIGGMAVTYINNGKLFVGPHLLAGLGMTAIIAISASLSPLMQKG
;
A
#
# COMPACT_ATOMS: atom_id res chain seq x y z
N MET A 1 -10.09 -31.64 12.53
CA MET A 1 -11.35 -31.26 11.85
C MET A 1 -10.95 -30.52 10.61
N ASP A 2 -10.98 -31.18 9.45
CA ASP A 2 -10.66 -30.51 8.19
C ASP A 2 -11.80 -29.57 7.85
N LEU A 3 -11.54 -28.27 7.99
CA LEU A 3 -12.44 -27.23 7.52
C LEU A 3 -12.36 -27.22 5.99
N GLU A 4 -13.19 -28.02 5.33
CA GLU A 4 -13.31 -28.00 3.87
C GLU A 4 -13.89 -26.66 3.43
N ILE A 5 -13.03 -25.79 2.91
CA ILE A 5 -13.43 -24.50 2.37
C ILE A 5 -14.18 -24.73 1.05
N PRO A 6 -15.32 -24.06 0.81
CA PRO A 6 -16.05 -24.18 -0.44
C PRO A 6 -15.16 -23.96 -1.67
N GLN A 7 -15.32 -24.80 -2.69
CA GLN A 7 -14.48 -24.75 -3.90
C GLN A 7 -14.52 -23.39 -4.60
N SER A 8 -15.66 -22.69 -4.56
CA SER A 8 -15.79 -21.33 -5.06
C SER A 8 -14.83 -20.35 -4.36
N VAL A 9 -14.76 -20.40 -3.03
CA VAL A 9 -13.87 -19.54 -2.23
C VAL A 9 -12.40 -19.83 -2.53
N LYS A 10 -12.05 -21.11 -2.71
CA LYS A 10 -10.71 -21.52 -3.16
C LYS A 10 -10.31 -20.91 -4.49
N VAL A 11 -11.19 -20.95 -5.49
CA VAL A 11 -10.93 -20.40 -6.82
C VAL A 11 -10.81 -18.87 -6.78
N TRP A 12 -11.80 -18.19 -6.19
CA TRP A 12 -11.86 -16.73 -6.20
C TRP A 12 -10.77 -16.06 -5.35
N SER A 13 -10.35 -16.69 -4.25
CA SER A 13 -9.28 -16.16 -3.39
C SER A 13 -7.92 -16.08 -4.08
N GLN A 14 -7.66 -16.92 -5.09
CA GLN A 14 -6.40 -16.88 -5.85
C GLN A 14 -6.28 -15.65 -6.75
N PHE A 15 -7.40 -15.09 -7.22
CA PHE A 15 -7.41 -13.90 -8.08
C PHE A 15 -7.36 -12.59 -7.29
N PHE A 16 -7.78 -12.61 -6.02
CA PHE A 16 -7.79 -11.42 -5.18
C PHE A 16 -6.37 -10.86 -5.00
N HIS A 17 -5.38 -11.71 -4.74
CA HIS A 17 -4.00 -11.26 -4.51
C HIS A 17 -3.39 -10.54 -5.73
N PRO A 18 -3.40 -11.10 -6.96
CA PRO A 18 -2.95 -10.38 -8.15
C PRO A 18 -3.67 -9.05 -8.39
N VAL A 19 -5.00 -9.01 -8.23
CA VAL A 19 -5.78 -7.77 -8.38
C VAL A 19 -5.35 -6.74 -7.34
N LEU A 20 -5.17 -7.15 -6.08
CA LEU A 20 -4.69 -6.29 -5.02
C LEU A 20 -3.30 -5.72 -5.33
N MET A 21 -2.39 -6.51 -5.92
CA MET A 21 -1.07 -6.01 -6.32
C MET A 21 -1.17 -4.88 -7.36
N TRP A 22 -2.07 -5.00 -8.34
CA TRP A 22 -2.32 -3.93 -9.32
C TRP A 22 -2.89 -2.67 -8.68
N VAL A 23 -3.83 -2.83 -7.75
CA VAL A 23 -4.40 -1.70 -6.99
C VAL A 23 -3.31 -1.01 -6.16
N LEU A 24 -2.49 -1.76 -5.43
CA LEU A 24 -1.38 -1.22 -4.65
C LEU A 24 -0.37 -0.47 -5.52
N LEU A 25 -0.06 -0.98 -6.71
CA LEU A 25 0.82 -0.31 -7.67
C LEU A 25 0.23 1.02 -8.13
N ALA A 26 -1.06 1.05 -8.50
CA ALA A 26 -1.73 2.28 -8.91
C ALA A 26 -1.76 3.33 -7.79
N ILE A 27 -2.09 2.91 -6.56
CA ILE A 27 -2.06 3.78 -5.37
C ILE A 27 -0.65 4.31 -5.13
N SER A 28 0.38 3.48 -5.31
CA SER A 28 1.78 3.89 -5.13
C SER A 28 2.20 4.95 -6.14
N PHE A 29 1.80 4.83 -7.42
CA PHE A 29 2.05 5.88 -8.42
C PHE A 29 1.33 7.18 -8.07
N TYR A 30 0.09 7.09 -7.56
CA TYR A 30 -0.63 8.29 -7.13
C TYR A 30 0.01 8.94 -5.89
N ALA A 31 0.50 8.14 -4.93
CA ALA A 31 1.28 8.64 -3.80
C ALA A 31 2.55 9.36 -4.28
N LEU A 32 3.30 8.77 -5.23
CA LEU A 32 4.47 9.41 -5.85
C LEU A 32 4.11 10.77 -6.49
N TYR A 33 3.02 10.82 -7.26
CA TYR A 33 2.53 12.05 -7.86
C TYR A 33 2.26 13.12 -6.79
N LEU A 34 1.56 12.77 -5.71
CA LEU A 34 1.29 13.70 -4.61
C LEU A 34 2.59 14.17 -3.93
N GLY A 35 3.57 13.27 -3.77
CA GLY A 35 4.89 13.61 -3.24
C GLY A 35 5.63 14.64 -4.10
N ILE A 36 5.56 14.49 -5.43
CA ILE A 36 6.10 15.47 -6.39
C ILE A 36 5.38 16.81 -6.27
N GLN A 37 4.05 16.83 -6.14
CA GLN A 37 3.28 18.07 -5.97
C GLN A 37 3.61 18.79 -4.66
N ILE A 38 3.86 18.06 -3.57
CA ILE A 38 4.35 18.65 -2.32
C ILE A 38 5.70 19.34 -2.56
N ARG A 39 6.64 18.65 -3.22
CA ARG A 39 7.96 19.24 -3.54
C ARG A 39 7.80 20.52 -4.37
N ARG A 40 6.94 20.49 -5.39
CA ARG A 40 6.64 21.66 -6.23
C ARG A 40 6.04 22.81 -5.41
N THR A 41 5.12 22.52 -4.49
CA THR A 41 4.49 23.53 -3.62
C THR A 41 5.53 24.21 -2.71
N ARG A 42 6.53 23.46 -2.23
CA ARG A 42 7.61 23.99 -1.38
C ARG A 42 8.58 24.87 -2.16
N SER A 43 8.85 24.55 -3.42
CA SER A 43 9.76 25.32 -4.28
C SER A 43 9.10 26.48 -5.04
N ALA A 44 7.77 26.50 -5.17
CA ALA A 44 7.05 27.55 -5.88
C ALA A 44 7.02 28.89 -5.09
N ALA A 45 6.83 29.99 -5.81
CA ALA A 45 6.70 31.35 -5.27
C ALA A 45 5.52 32.09 -5.91
N GLY A 46 5.09 33.19 -5.29
CA GLY A 46 4.03 34.05 -5.83
C GLY A 46 2.68 33.36 -5.98
N GLU A 47 1.97 33.66 -7.06
CA GLU A 47 0.63 33.14 -7.37
C GLU A 47 0.62 31.62 -7.57
N GLU A 48 1.65 31.04 -8.19
CA GLU A 48 1.75 29.58 -8.36
C GLU A 48 1.70 28.86 -7.02
N LYS A 49 2.43 29.37 -6.01
CA LYS A 49 2.41 28.80 -4.67
C LYS A 49 1.03 28.86 -4.04
N LYS A 50 0.32 30.00 -4.18
CA LYS A 50 -1.03 30.18 -3.64
C LYS A 50 -2.01 29.18 -4.23
N GLU A 51 -1.95 28.95 -5.54
CA GLU A 51 -2.80 27.96 -6.20
C GLU A 51 -2.46 26.52 -5.76
N LEU A 52 -1.17 26.17 -5.69
CA LEU A 52 -0.75 24.82 -5.28
C LEU A 52 -1.13 24.49 -3.83
N ILE A 53 -1.10 25.45 -2.91
CA ILE A 53 -1.52 25.27 -1.51
C ILE A 53 -3.00 24.83 -1.42
N LYS A 54 -3.88 25.34 -2.29
CA LYS A 54 -5.30 24.94 -2.32
C LYS A 54 -5.46 23.45 -2.61
N GLY A 55 -4.50 22.84 -3.30
CA GLY A 55 -4.48 21.41 -3.63
C GLY A 55 -4.37 20.47 -2.43
N LYS A 56 -3.89 20.97 -1.27
CA LYS A 56 -3.71 20.22 -0.01
C LYS A 56 -2.98 18.87 -0.22
N PHE A 57 -1.93 18.89 -1.03
CA PHE A 57 -1.23 17.67 -1.46
C PHE A 57 -0.57 16.91 -0.30
N ASN A 58 -0.15 17.60 0.76
CA ASN A 58 0.36 16.99 2.00
C ASN A 58 -0.68 16.10 2.71
N THR A 59 -1.91 16.60 2.87
CA THR A 59 -3.01 15.84 3.50
C THR A 59 -3.41 14.66 2.63
N LYS A 60 -3.54 14.87 1.31
CA LYS A 60 -3.85 13.79 0.37
C LYS A 60 -2.77 12.71 0.39
N HIS A 61 -1.49 13.09 0.38
CA HIS A 61 -0.38 12.13 0.41
C HIS A 61 -0.41 11.29 1.68
N TYR A 62 -0.68 11.91 2.83
CA TYR A 62 -0.82 11.19 4.09
C TYR A 62 -1.99 10.18 4.09
N GLN A 63 -3.16 10.60 3.59
CA GLN A 63 -4.33 9.72 3.49
C GLN A 63 -4.09 8.53 2.56
N ILE A 64 -3.53 8.80 1.37
CA ILE A 64 -3.21 7.77 0.38
C ILE A 64 -2.10 6.85 0.89
N GLY A 65 -1.08 7.38 1.56
CA GLY A 65 -0.04 6.58 2.19
C GLY A 65 -0.59 5.68 3.31
N SER A 66 -1.54 6.18 4.10
CA SER A 66 -2.22 5.39 5.14
C SER A 66 -3.09 4.28 4.55
N LEU A 67 -3.80 4.55 3.45
CA LEU A 67 -4.55 3.54 2.70
C LEU A 67 -3.61 2.47 2.11
N LEU A 68 -2.50 2.89 1.51
CA LEU A 68 -1.49 1.98 0.96
C LEU A 68 -0.95 1.04 2.05
N LEU A 69 -0.62 1.59 3.23
CA LEU A 69 -0.18 0.80 4.38
C LEU A 69 -1.22 -0.24 4.79
N ALA A 70 -2.47 0.20 4.99
CA ALA A 70 -3.54 -0.69 5.44
C ALA A 70 -3.73 -1.85 4.46
N LEU A 71 -3.85 -1.56 3.16
CA LEU A 71 -4.03 -2.56 2.12
C LEU A 71 -2.82 -3.51 1.99
N MET A 72 -1.59 -2.99 2.09
CA MET A 72 -0.38 -3.80 1.98
C MET A 72 -0.29 -4.80 3.16
N VAL A 73 -0.50 -4.32 4.39
CA VAL A 73 -0.43 -5.17 5.60
C VAL A 73 -1.53 -6.22 5.59
N THR A 74 -2.78 -5.82 5.39
CA THR A 74 -3.90 -6.78 5.35
C THR A 74 -3.80 -7.73 4.16
N GLY A 75 -3.29 -7.24 3.03
CA GLY A 75 -3.03 -8.04 1.83
C GLY A 75 -1.96 -9.10 2.05
N ALA A 76 -0.84 -8.74 2.67
CA ALA A 76 0.23 -9.67 3.01
C ALA A 76 -0.23 -10.75 3.99
N ILE A 77 -0.94 -10.36 5.06
CA ILE A 77 -1.50 -11.29 6.04
C ILE A 77 -2.54 -12.20 5.37
N GLY A 78 -3.47 -11.63 4.59
CA GLY A 78 -4.51 -12.38 3.88
C GLY A 78 -3.95 -13.36 2.85
N GLY A 79 -2.94 -12.95 2.06
CA GLY A 79 -2.27 -13.82 1.10
C GLY A 79 -1.55 -15.00 1.75
N MET A 80 -0.87 -14.75 2.87
CA MET A 80 -0.28 -15.83 3.68
C MET A 80 -1.36 -16.76 4.24
N ALA A 81 -2.47 -16.21 4.77
CA ALA A 81 -3.58 -17.02 5.29
C ALA A 81 -4.19 -17.92 4.21
N VAL A 82 -4.47 -17.38 3.01
CA VAL A 82 -4.98 -18.16 1.86
C VAL A 82 -3.99 -19.25 1.46
N THR A 83 -2.69 -18.94 1.44
CA THR A 83 -1.64 -19.93 1.12
C THR A 83 -1.63 -21.07 2.13
N TYR A 84 -1.68 -20.74 3.43
CA TYR A 84 -1.65 -21.72 4.51
C TYR A 84 -2.89 -22.62 4.47
N ILE A 85 -4.07 -22.03 4.33
CA ILE A 85 -5.35 -22.74 4.23
C ILE A 85 -5.37 -23.71 3.04
N ASN A 86 -4.83 -23.31 1.90
CA ASN A 86 -4.88 -24.13 0.68
C ASN A 86 -3.82 -25.23 0.64
N ASN A 87 -2.70 -25.08 1.36
CA ASN A 87 -1.53 -25.96 1.23
C ASN A 87 -1.06 -26.60 2.55
N GLY A 88 -1.65 -26.23 3.68
CA GLY A 88 -1.21 -26.65 5.03
C GLY A 88 0.12 -26.07 5.48
N LYS A 89 0.75 -25.20 4.69
CA LYS A 89 2.05 -24.58 4.97
C LYS A 89 2.24 -23.27 4.20
N LEU A 90 3.20 -22.47 4.64
CA LEU A 90 3.68 -21.31 3.91
C LEU A 90 4.91 -21.68 3.08
N PHE A 91 5.02 -21.12 1.87
CA PHE A 91 6.19 -21.29 1.01
C PHE A 91 7.09 -20.06 1.16
N VAL A 92 8.30 -20.26 1.69
CA VAL A 92 9.31 -19.20 1.82
C VAL A 92 10.09 -19.07 0.52
N GLY A 93 9.47 -18.45 -0.48
CA GLY A 93 10.08 -18.16 -1.78
C GLY A 93 10.40 -16.68 -1.99
N PRO A 94 11.04 -16.32 -3.12
CA PRO A 94 11.41 -14.93 -3.44
C PRO A 94 10.23 -13.95 -3.38
N HIS A 95 9.05 -14.36 -3.84
CA HIS A 95 7.84 -13.53 -3.81
C HIS A 95 7.40 -13.17 -2.39
N LEU A 96 7.40 -14.15 -1.47
CA LEU A 96 7.03 -13.91 -0.08
C LEU A 96 8.05 -12.96 0.59
N LEU A 97 9.34 -13.22 0.40
CA LEU A 97 10.39 -12.38 0.97
C LEU A 97 10.33 -10.94 0.43
N ALA A 98 10.12 -10.77 -0.87
CA ALA A 98 9.92 -9.45 -1.48
C ALA A 98 8.68 -8.74 -0.91
N GLY A 99 7.55 -9.45 -0.79
CA GLY A 99 6.32 -8.91 -0.20
C GLY A 99 6.49 -8.47 1.26
N LEU A 100 7.16 -9.27 2.07
CA LEU A 100 7.47 -8.92 3.47
C LEU A 100 8.43 -7.73 3.56
N GLY A 101 9.47 -7.69 2.71
CA GLY A 101 10.38 -6.56 2.62
C GLY A 101 9.67 -5.26 2.25
N MET A 102 8.81 -5.29 1.23
CA MET A 102 8.00 -4.13 0.84
C MET A 102 7.06 -3.69 1.97
N THR A 103 6.40 -4.64 2.64
CA THR A 103 5.51 -4.34 3.77
C THR A 103 6.26 -3.64 4.90
N ALA A 104 7.46 -4.11 5.25
CA ALA A 104 8.30 -3.47 6.25
C ALA A 104 8.71 -2.05 5.86
N ILE A 105 9.17 -1.86 4.62
CA ILE A 105 9.58 -0.54 4.11
C ILE A 105 8.40 0.45 4.14
N ILE A 106 7.21 0.03 3.70
CA ILE A 106 6.01 0.89 3.70
C ILE A 106 5.56 1.20 5.13
N ALA A 107 5.60 0.22 6.04
CA ALA A 107 5.26 0.44 7.45
C ALA A 107 6.22 1.46 8.12
N ILE A 108 7.51 1.34 7.86
CA ILE A 108 8.51 2.30 8.33
C ILE A 108 8.29 3.67 7.68
N SER A 109 8.04 3.72 6.37
CA SER A 109 7.77 4.99 5.67
C SER A 109 6.54 5.70 6.25
N ALA A 110 5.46 4.96 6.49
CA ALA A 110 4.23 5.50 7.04
C ALA A 110 4.40 6.00 8.49
N SER A 111 5.22 5.33 9.31
CA SER A 111 5.49 5.77 10.69
C SER A 111 6.24 7.09 10.77
N LEU A 112 6.94 7.49 9.69
CA LEU A 112 7.63 8.78 9.58
C LEU A 112 6.69 9.94 9.14
N SER A 113 5.45 9.65 8.76
CA SER A 113 4.47 10.67 8.33
C SER A 113 4.29 11.84 9.31
N PRO A 114 4.27 11.64 10.65
CA PRO A 114 4.17 12.75 11.61
C PRO A 114 5.34 13.74 11.55
N LEU A 115 6.53 13.28 11.15
CA LEU A 115 7.68 14.16 10.95
C LEU A 115 7.57 14.94 9.64
N MET A 116 6.99 14.33 8.62
CA MET A 116 6.79 14.94 7.30
C MET A 116 5.68 16.01 7.29
N GLN A 117 4.70 15.91 8.18
CA GLN A 117 3.58 16.87 8.28
C GLN A 117 3.99 18.22 8.88
N LYS A 118 5.19 18.33 9.49
CA LYS A 118 5.63 19.51 10.24
C LYS A 118 6.38 20.58 9.42
N GLY A 119 6.47 20.47 8.09
CA GLY A 119 7.20 21.43 7.24
C GLY A 119 6.76 21.46 5.78
#